data_AF-A0A831SNF4-F1
#
_entry.id   AF-A0A831SNF4-F1
#
_cell.length_a   1.000
_cell.length_b   1.000
_cell.length_c   1.000
_cell.angle_alpha   90.00
_cell.angle_beta   90.00
_cell.angle_gamma   90.00
#
_symmetry.space_group_name_H-M   'P 1'
#
loop_
_entity.id
_entity.type
_entity.pdbx_description
1 polymer ?
#
loop_
_entity_poly.entity_id
_entity_poly.type
_entity_poly.pdbx_seq_one_letter_code
_entity_poly.pdbx_strand_id
1 'polypeptide(L)'
;MRNGKLIKINKAKRIIFVGDTHGDLEASEKVIKKYLKPANKIVFLGDYIDRGPHSKENLDYLLEQKEKFPNQIYLCGGNHEGHHILEFSPADFWENLNIDEYRKYT
;
A
#
# COMPACT_ATOMS: atom_id res chain seq x y z
N MET A 1 -9.94 -20.54 -6.77
CA MET A 1 -10.00 -19.18 -6.19
C MET A 1 -9.39 -19.24 -4.80
N ARG A 2 -8.24 -18.61 -4.55
CA ARG A 2 -7.66 -18.54 -3.20
C ARG A 2 -8.63 -17.75 -2.32
N ASN A 3 -9.28 -18.42 -1.37
CA ASN A 3 -10.01 -17.74 -0.31
C ASN A 3 -9.02 -16.85 0.46
N GLY A 4 -9.27 -15.54 0.54
CA GLY A 4 -8.60 -14.67 1.50
C GLY A 4 -8.06 -13.37 0.90
N LYS A 5 -8.07 -12.32 1.75
CA LYS A 5 -7.65 -10.92 1.53
C LYS A 5 -8.75 -9.91 1.12
N LEU A 6 -10.02 -10.15 1.45
CA LEU A 6 -11.06 -9.11 1.35
C LEU A 6 -11.17 -8.32 2.66
N ILE A 7 -10.94 -7.01 2.60
CA ILE A 7 -11.20 -6.10 3.73
C ILE A 7 -12.68 -5.70 3.71
N LYS A 8 -13.42 -6.03 4.78
CA LYS A 8 -14.81 -5.60 4.97
C LYS A 8 -14.88 -4.47 5.99
N ILE A 9 -15.34 -3.29 5.57
CA ILE A 9 -15.55 -2.13 6.44
C ILE A 9 -17.05 -1.88 6.57
N ASN A 10 -17.65 -2.33 7.68
CA ASN A 10 -19.10 -2.25 7.88
C ASN A 10 -19.59 -0.86 8.31
N LYS A 11 -18.73 -0.05 8.94
CA LYS A 11 -19.09 1.28 9.42
C LYS A 11 -17.88 2.21 9.43
N ALA A 12 -18.01 3.34 8.75
CA ALA A 12 -17.03 4.42 8.75
C ALA A 12 -17.75 5.75 8.47
N LYS A 13 -17.27 6.83 9.09
CA LYS A 13 -17.67 8.19 8.69
C LYS A 13 -16.98 8.60 7.38
N ARG A 14 -15.70 8.27 7.25
CA ARG A 14 -14.89 8.47 6.05
C ARG A 14 -13.89 7.33 5.92
N ILE A 15 -13.60 6.95 4.68
CA ILE A 15 -12.51 6.04 4.34
C ILE A 15 -11.49 6.85 3.54
N ILE A 16 -10.24 6.78 3.96
CA ILE A 16 -9.11 7.46 3.33
C ILE A 16 -8.25 6.38 2.69
N PHE A 17 -8.06 6.47 1.38
CA PHE A 17 -7.15 5.60 0.64
C PHE A 17 -5.83 6.33 0.43
N VAL A 18 -4.74 5.61 0.68
CA VAL A 18 -3.37 6.11 0.55
C VAL A 18 -2.65 5.19 -0.41
N GLY A 19 -2.15 5.75 -1.52
CA GLY A 19 -1.35 5.02 -2.48
C GLY A 19 0.07 4.79 -1.98
N ASP A 20 0.97 4.57 -2.92
CA ASP A 20 2.37 4.24 -2.72
C ASP A 20 3.07 5.30 -1.87
N THR A 21 3.91 4.85 -0.95
CA THR A 21 4.66 5.73 -0.05
C THR A 21 6.16 5.62 -0.27
N HIS A 22 6.67 4.48 -0.77
CA HIS A 22 8.06 4.30 -1.19
C HIS A 22 9.09 4.87 -0.20
N GLY A 23 8.89 4.59 1.10
CA GLY A 23 9.75 5.06 2.17
C GLY A 23 9.59 6.53 2.59
N ASP A 24 8.56 7.24 2.12
CA ASP A 24 8.21 8.59 2.59
C ASP A 24 7.48 8.53 3.95
N LEU A 25 8.28 8.41 5.02
CA LEU A 25 7.78 8.39 6.39
C LEU A 25 6.99 9.67 6.74
N GLU A 26 7.45 10.84 6.31
CA GLU A 26 6.82 12.12 6.67
C GLU A 26 5.40 12.21 6.08
N ALA A 27 5.21 11.74 4.84
CA ALA A 27 3.89 11.65 4.24
C ALA A 27 2.96 10.71 5.02
N SER A 28 3.45 9.51 5.39
CA SER A 28 2.70 8.54 6.20
C SER A 28 2.25 9.14 7.54
N GLU A 29 3.16 9.80 8.25
CA GLU A 29 2.86 10.48 9.52
C GLU A 29 1.82 11.59 9.35
N LYS A 30 1.98 12.45 8.33
CA LYS A 30 1.05 13.54 8.03
C LYS A 30 -0.36 13.02 7.76
N VAL A 31 -0.49 11.95 6.98
CA VAL A 31 -1.79 11.33 6.66
C VAL A 31 -2.44 10.78 7.92
N ILE A 32 -1.71 9.98 8.70
CA ILE A 32 -2.25 9.37 9.93
C ILE A 32 -2.65 10.46 10.92
N LYS A 33 -1.77 11.43 11.20
CA LYS A 33 -2.07 12.56 12.09
C LYS A 33 -3.31 13.34 11.66
N LYS A 34 -3.50 13.56 10.36
CA LYS A 34 -4.61 14.37 9.83
C LYS A 34 -5.94 13.62 9.83
N TYR A 35 -5.93 12.31 9.55
CA TYR A 35 -7.15 11.57 9.22
C TYR A 35 -7.54 10.48 10.22
N LEU A 36 -6.65 10.08 11.13
CA LEU A 36 -6.96 9.12 12.20
C LEU A 36 -7.82 9.79 13.27
N LYS A 37 -9.12 9.88 12.97
CA LYS A 37 -10.16 10.47 13.83
C LYS A 37 -11.19 9.41 14.20
N PRO A 38 -12.00 9.62 15.25
CA PRO A 38 -13.06 8.70 15.60
C PRO A 38 -13.95 8.36 14.39
N ALA A 39 -14.23 7.07 14.20
CA ALA A 39 -15.00 6.51 13.09
C ALA A 39 -14.41 6.68 11.67
N ASN A 40 -13.23 7.26 11.49
CA ASN A 40 -12.52 7.21 10.21
C ASN A 40 -11.74 5.90 10.07
N LYS A 41 -11.57 5.47 8.81
CA LYS A 41 -10.70 4.35 8.42
C LYS A 41 -9.66 4.84 7.41
N ILE A 42 -8.45 4.31 7.49
CA ILE A 42 -7.34 4.58 6.59
C ILE A 42 -6.91 3.25 5.99
N VAL A 43 -6.82 3.19 4.66
CA VAL A 43 -6.42 2.02 3.90
C VAL A 43 -5.21 2.41 3.06
N PHE A 44 -4.06 1.84 3.41
CA PHE A 44 -2.85 1.93 2.62
C PHE A 44 -2.84 0.81 1.58
N LEU A 45 -2.52 1.14 0.33
CA LEU A 45 -2.70 0.25 -0.82
C LEU A 45 -1.51 -0.66 -1.11
N GLY A 46 -0.33 -0.37 -0.57
CA GLY A 46 0.90 -1.13 -0.80
C GLY A 46 2.09 -0.22 -1.06
N ASP A 47 3.21 -0.81 -1.48
CA ASP A 47 4.42 -0.12 -1.93
C ASP A 47 4.94 0.90 -0.88
N TYR A 48 5.18 0.36 0.31
CA TYR A 48 5.70 1.05 1.49
C TYR A 48 7.21 1.22 1.45
N ILE A 49 7.87 0.29 0.77
CA ILE A 49 9.32 0.18 0.67
C ILE A 49 9.80 0.53 -0.75
N ASP A 50 11.12 0.51 -0.90
CA ASP A 50 11.89 0.87 -2.09
C ASP A 50 11.95 2.37 -2.42
N ARG A 51 13.07 2.76 -3.06
CA ARG A 51 13.40 4.11 -3.58
C ARG A 51 13.60 5.23 -2.54
N GLY A 52 12.98 5.17 -1.36
CA GLY A 52 13.14 6.16 -0.30
C GLY A 52 14.23 5.82 0.74
N PRO A 53 14.88 6.82 1.36
CA PRO A 53 15.95 6.63 2.35
C PRO A 53 15.46 6.02 3.68
N HIS A 54 14.14 6.06 3.94
CA HIS A 54 13.53 5.65 5.20
C HIS A 54 12.52 4.49 5.02
N SER A 55 12.76 3.61 4.06
CA SER A 55 11.86 2.48 3.74
C SER A 55 11.57 1.60 4.96
N LYS A 56 12.59 1.31 5.79
CA LYS A 56 12.43 0.50 6.99
C LYS A 56 11.58 1.23 8.04
N GLU A 57 11.90 2.49 8.30
CA GLU A 57 11.24 3.32 9.30
C GLU A 57 9.77 3.59 8.92
N ASN A 58 9.49 3.81 7.64
CA ASN A 58 8.13 3.94 7.12
C ASN A 58 7.33 2.64 7.34
N LEU A 59 7.90 1.48 7.00
CA LEU A 59 7.23 0.19 7.21
C LEU A 59 7.00 -0.09 8.71
N ASP A 60 8.03 0.07 9.54
CA ASP A 60 7.95 -0.14 10.99
C ASP A 60 6.87 0.76 11.62
N TYR A 61 6.84 2.03 11.21
CA TYR A 61 5.81 2.98 11.64
C TYR A 61 4.41 2.52 11.25
N LEU A 62 4.18 2.16 9.98
CA LEU A 62 2.87 1.71 9.51
C LEU A 62 2.40 0.44 10.24
N LEU A 63 3.30 -0.50 10.50
CA LEU A 63 3.02 -1.71 11.28
C LEU A 63 2.64 -1.37 12.72
N GLU A 64 3.41 -0.50 13.39
CA GLU A 64 3.10 -0.04 14.75
C GLU A 64 1.72 0.65 14.81
N GLN A 65 1.39 1.51 13.84
CA GLN A 65 0.09 2.16 13.79
C GLN A 65 -1.04 1.16 13.51
N LYS A 66 -0.80 0.13 12.69
CA LYS A 66 -1.75 -0.96 12.46
C LYS A 66 -2.02 -1.75 13.74
N GLU A 67 -1.00 -2.04 14.54
CA GLU A 67 -1.15 -2.71 15.84
C GLU A 67 -1.91 -1.85 16.85
N LYS A 68 -1.63 -0.54 16.89
CA LYS A 68 -2.32 0.41 17.78
C LYS A 68 -3.78 0.63 17.39
N PHE A 69 -4.07 0.66 16.10
CA PHE A 69 -5.40 0.99 15.56
C PHE A 69 -5.92 -0.08 14.59
N PRO A 70 -6.07 -1.34 15.03
CA PRO A 70 -6.30 -2.49 14.15
C PRO A 70 -7.65 -2.41 13.41
N ASN A 71 -8.62 -1.69 13.99
CA ASN A 71 -9.94 -1.47 13.41
C ASN A 71 -10.05 -0.21 12.57
N GLN A 72 -9.02 0.63 12.50
CA GLN A 72 -9.04 1.89 11.74
C GLN A 72 -8.00 1.93 10.63
N ILE A 73 -6.85 1.29 10.82
CA ILE A 73 -5.78 1.23 9.84
C ILE A 73 -5.79 -0.14 9.18
N TYR A 74 -5.71 -0.17 7.85
CA TYR A 74 -5.58 -1.38 7.05
C TYR A 74 -4.41 -1.20 6.09
N LEU A 75 -3.57 -2.23 6.00
CA LEU A 75 -2.40 -2.26 5.11
C LEU A 75 -2.64 -3.37 4.09
N CYS A 76 -2.72 -3.01 2.82
CA CYS A 76 -2.67 -3.96 1.71
C CYS A 76 -1.19 -4.26 1.38
N GLY A 77 -0.93 -5.36 0.68
CA GLY A 77 0.41 -5.61 0.14
C GLY A 77 0.47 -5.12 -1.30
N GLY A 78 1.50 -4.34 -1.64
CA GLY A 78 1.84 -3.98 -3.01
C GLY A 78 2.75 -5.03 -3.66
N ASN A 79 3.16 -4.77 -4.89
CA ASN A 79 4.09 -5.63 -5.62
C ASN A 79 5.49 -5.58 -5.00
N HIS A 80 5.91 -4.45 -4.43
CA HIS A 80 7.23 -4.33 -3.81
C HIS A 80 7.36 -5.17 -2.54
N GLU A 81 6.29 -5.37 -1.76
CA GLU A 81 6.33 -6.24 -0.57
C GLU A 81 6.28 -7.75 -0.89
N GLY A 82 5.90 -8.12 -2.12
CA GLY A 82 5.65 -9.51 -2.49
C GLY A 82 6.50 -10.05 -3.63
N HIS A 83 7.30 -9.22 -4.31
CA HIS A 83 7.92 -9.54 -5.61
C HIS A 83 8.79 -10.81 -5.59
N HIS A 84 9.36 -11.15 -4.43
CA HIS A 84 10.17 -12.36 -4.25
C HIS A 84 9.34 -13.65 -4.05
N ILE A 85 8.02 -13.53 -3.89
CA ILE A 85 7.12 -14.61 -3.45
C ILE A 85 5.96 -14.82 -4.43
N LEU A 86 5.56 -13.80 -5.20
CA LEU A 86 4.44 -13.84 -6.14
C LEU A 86 4.79 -13.08 -7.43
N GLU A 87 4.40 -13.62 -8.58
CA GLU A 87 4.37 -12.88 -9.84
C GLU A 87 3.20 -11.88 -9.82
N PHE A 88 3.49 -10.61 -10.06
CA PHE A 88 2.49 -9.54 -10.08
C PHE A 88 2.27 -9.08 -11.52
N SER A 89 1.09 -9.39 -12.06
CA SER A 89 0.60 -8.80 -13.31
C SER A 89 -0.51 -7.79 -13.01
N PRO A 90 -0.47 -6.55 -13.54
CA PRO A 90 0.36 -6.06 -14.65
C PRO A 90 1.63 -5.29 -14.21
N ALA A 91 2.15 -5.48 -12.99
CA ALA A 91 3.36 -4.76 -12.56
C ALA A 91 4.58 -5.13 -13.44
N ASP A 92 4.60 -6.37 -13.92
CA ASP A 92 5.54 -6.92 -14.91
C ASP A 92 5.15 -6.63 -16.38
N PHE A 93 4.11 -5.83 -16.63
CA PHE A 93 3.54 -5.61 -17.96
C PHE A 93 4.60 -5.26 -19.00
N TRP A 94 5.49 -4.32 -18.66
CA TRP A 94 6.54 -3.84 -19.56
C TRP A 94 7.59 -4.91 -19.88
N GLU A 95 7.86 -5.82 -18.94
CA GLU A 95 8.82 -6.91 -19.10
C GLU A 95 8.25 -8.04 -19.97
N ASN A 96 6.92 -8.13 -20.04
CA ASN A 96 6.20 -9.12 -20.84
C ASN A 96 5.87 -8.65 -22.27
N LEU A 97 6.17 -7.39 -22.63
CA LEU A 97 5.93 -6.90 -23.98
C LEU A 97 7.04 -7.32 -24.94
N ASN A 98 6.66 -7.74 -26.16
CA ASN A 98 7.61 -7.80 -27.26
C ASN A 98 7.94 -6.40 -27.79
N ILE A 99 8.96 -6.28 -28.65
CA ILE A 99 9.45 -4.98 -29.11
C ILE A 99 8.40 -4.17 -29.89
N ASP A 100 7.52 -4.85 -30.63
CA ASP A 100 6.46 -4.20 -31.42
C ASP A 100 5.30 -3.76 -30.52
N GLU A 101 5.05 -4.49 -29.43
CA GLU A 101 4.09 -4.10 -28.40
C GLU A 101 4.60 -2.92 -27.59
N TYR A 102 5.86 -2.97 -27.13
CA TYR A 102 6.49 -1.88 -26.37
C TYR A 102 6.39 -0.55 -27.12
N ARG A 103 6.73 -0.56 -28.42
CA ARG A 103 6.63 0.61 -29.31
C ARG A 103 5.22 1.17 -29.49
N LYS A 104 4.15 0.44 -29.15
CA LYS A 104 2.78 0.98 -29.19
C LYS A 104 2.47 1.86 -27.97
N TYR A 105 3.22 1.70 -26.89
CA TYR A 105 2.98 2.36 -25.61
C TYR A 105 4.03 3.43 -25.26
N THR A 106 5.09 3.57 -26.06
CA THR A 106 6.15 4.59 -25.95
C THR A 106 6.30 5.37 -27.24
#